data_AF-A0AA45RYS2-F1
#
_entry.id   AF-A0AA45RYS2-F1
#
_cell.length_a   1.000
_cell.length_b   1.000
_cell.length_c   1.000
_cell.angle_alpha   90.00
_cell.angle_beta   90.00
_cell.angle_gamma   90.00
#
_symmetry.space_group_name_H-M   'P 1'
#
loop_
_entity.id
_entity.type
_entity.pdbx_description
1 polymer ?
#
loop_
_entity_poly.entity_id
_entity_poly.type
_entity_poly.pdbx_seq_one_letter_code
_entity_poly.pdbx_strand_id
1 'polypeptide(L)'
;MFPLFMHYINMTTRTRRKPKSPPPPADYHSYQLHQPAVDLFGEVPVTDDDLYDWVASVSPVHTNERGYALYVQRYDVAGKVRAAKLARTFDAITARRPPPYHARLALQAIM
;
A
#
# COMPACT_ATOMS: atom_id res chain seq x y z
N MET A 1 -52.59 35.31 -53.06
CA MET A 1 -52.46 36.60 -52.37
C MET A 1 -51.86 36.30 -51.00
N PHE A 2 -50.56 36.54 -50.80
CA PHE A 2 -49.90 36.48 -49.48
C PHE A 2 -50.20 37.78 -48.72
N PRO A 3 -50.35 37.75 -47.37
CA PRO A 3 -49.19 37.97 -46.48
C PRO A 3 -49.20 37.01 -45.25
N LEU A 4 -48.09 36.53 -44.67
CA LEU A 4 -46.95 37.17 -43.98
C LEU A 4 -47.32 37.75 -42.59
N PHE A 5 -46.52 37.35 -41.59
CA PHE A 5 -46.51 37.67 -40.13
C PHE A 5 -47.47 36.82 -39.26
N MET A 6 -47.11 36.31 -38.08
CA MET A 6 -46.15 36.77 -37.09
C MET A 6 -45.68 35.57 -36.23
N HIS A 7 -44.45 35.67 -35.73
CA HIS A 7 -43.80 34.74 -34.82
C HIS A 7 -44.57 34.59 -33.51
N TYR A 8 -44.66 33.36 -32.99
CA TYR A 8 -44.59 33.13 -31.55
C TYR A 8 -43.66 31.95 -31.25
N ILE A 9 -42.71 32.26 -30.38
CA ILE A 9 -41.57 31.44 -29.96
C ILE A 9 -42.09 30.37 -29.01
N ASN A 10 -42.07 29.09 -29.41
CA ASN A 10 -42.22 28.00 -28.45
C ASN A 10 -40.92 27.85 -27.67
N MET A 11 -40.88 28.44 -26.47
CA MET A 11 -39.89 28.13 -25.43
C MET A 11 -40.02 26.66 -25.04
N THR A 12 -39.30 25.79 -25.76
CA THR A 12 -39.10 24.40 -25.33
C THR A 12 -37.90 24.41 -24.38
N THR A 13 -38.14 24.15 -23.10
CA THR A 13 -37.10 23.95 -22.09
C THR A 13 -36.29 22.70 -22.46
N ARG A 14 -35.24 22.92 -23.25
CA ARG A 14 -34.25 21.91 -23.60
C ARG A 14 -33.50 21.54 -22.33
N THR A 15 -33.88 20.42 -21.72
CA THR A 15 -33.15 19.83 -20.59
C THR A 15 -31.70 19.61 -21.02
N ARG A 16 -30.80 20.39 -20.40
CA ARG A 16 -29.35 20.29 -20.57
C ARG A 16 -28.91 18.92 -20.11
N ARG A 17 -28.75 17.96 -21.03
CA ARG A 17 -28.00 16.73 -20.75
C ARG A 17 -26.58 17.15 -20.37
N LYS A 18 -26.15 16.85 -19.15
CA LYS A 18 -24.74 17.00 -18.75
C LYS A 18 -23.89 16.24 -19.78
N PRO A 19 -22.77 16.82 -20.27
CA PRO A 19 -21.82 16.05 -21.06
C PRO A 19 -21.37 14.85 -20.20
N LYS A 20 -21.32 13.66 -20.82
CA LYS A 20 -20.72 12.48 -20.20
C LYS A 20 -19.30 12.89 -19.80
N SER A 21 -19.00 12.83 -18.51
CA SER A 21 -17.67 13.10 -17.97
C SER A 21 -16.64 12.34 -18.82
N PRO A 22 -15.47 12.94 -19.13
CA PRO A 22 -14.38 12.17 -19.70
C PRO A 22 -14.18 10.90 -18.84
N PRO A 23 -13.81 9.75 -19.44
CA PRO A 23 -13.39 8.61 -18.64
C PRO A 23 -12.34 9.10 -17.63
N PRO A 24 -12.37 8.62 -16.38
CA PRO A 24 -11.34 9.00 -15.41
C PRO A 24 -9.97 8.81 -16.06
N PRO A 25 -9.01 9.74 -15.85
CA PRO A 25 -7.66 9.55 -16.37
C PRO A 25 -7.21 8.17 -15.93
N ALA A 26 -6.77 7.36 -16.91
CA ALA A 26 -6.36 5.96 -16.73
C ALA A 26 -5.71 5.81 -15.36
N ASP A 27 -6.25 4.91 -14.54
CA ASP A 27 -5.80 4.69 -13.17
C ASP A 27 -4.27 4.57 -13.19
N TYR A 28 -3.58 5.64 -12.78
CA TYR A 28 -2.15 5.63 -12.55
C TYR A 28 -1.96 4.81 -11.27
N HIS A 29 -2.00 3.49 -11.40
CA HIS A 29 -1.71 2.55 -10.34
C HIS A 29 -0.21 2.57 -10.04
N SER A 30 0.29 3.69 -9.50
CA SER A 30 1.65 3.81 -8.97
C SER A 30 1.92 2.84 -7.81
N TYR A 31 0.85 2.30 -7.21
CA TYR A 31 0.91 1.41 -6.06
C TYR A 31 1.17 -0.07 -6.42
N GLN A 32 1.20 -0.42 -7.70
CA GLN A 32 1.48 -1.79 -8.16
C GLN A 32 2.93 -1.96 -8.66
N LEU A 33 3.83 -1.10 -8.19
CA LEU A 33 5.26 -1.36 -8.28
C LEU A 33 5.60 -2.46 -7.28
N HIS A 34 5.55 -3.72 -7.71
CA HIS A 34 6.45 -4.71 -7.12
C HIS A 34 7.86 -4.15 -7.31
N GLN A 35 8.43 -3.58 -6.25
CA GLN A 35 9.83 -3.21 -6.28
C GLN A 35 10.58 -4.46 -6.71
N PRO A 36 11.39 -4.39 -7.79
CA PRO A 36 12.24 -5.51 -8.14
C PRO A 36 13.03 -5.88 -6.88
N ALA A 37 13.29 -7.18 -6.68
CA ALA A 37 14.03 -7.67 -5.51
C ALA A 37 15.43 -7.03 -5.37
N VAL A 38 15.84 -6.26 -6.37
CA VAL A 38 17.15 -5.69 -6.59
C VAL A 38 16.98 -4.27 -7.14
N ASP A 39 17.69 -3.31 -6.56
CA ASP A 39 17.81 -1.91 -6.96
C ASP A 39 18.52 -1.76 -8.32
N LEU A 40 18.51 -0.55 -8.89
CA LEU A 40 19.11 -0.17 -10.18
C LEU A 40 20.60 -0.55 -10.30
N PHE A 41 21.27 -0.81 -9.18
CA PHE A 41 22.68 -1.18 -9.09
C PHE A 41 22.93 -2.68 -8.84
N GLY A 42 21.90 -3.52 -8.80
CA GLY A 42 22.10 -4.94 -8.51
C GLY A 42 22.11 -5.29 -7.01
N GLU A 43 21.80 -4.33 -6.12
CA GLU A 43 21.73 -4.54 -4.67
C GLU A 43 20.31 -4.78 -4.15
N VAL A 44 20.14 -5.59 -3.11
CA VAL A 44 18.82 -5.75 -2.48
C VAL A 44 18.57 -4.60 -1.50
N PRO A 45 17.58 -3.73 -1.75
CA PRO A 45 17.29 -2.64 -0.84
C PRO A 45 16.76 -3.17 0.50
N VAL A 46 17.37 -2.67 1.58
CA VAL A 46 16.91 -2.90 2.95
C VAL A 46 16.59 -1.55 3.55
N THR A 47 15.31 -1.36 3.87
CA THR A 47 14.78 -0.16 4.50
C THR A 47 14.75 -0.32 6.02
N ASP A 48 14.57 0.80 6.72
CA ASP A 48 14.38 0.78 8.17
C ASP A 48 13.10 0.02 8.58
N ASP A 49 12.05 0.09 7.75
CA ASP A 49 10.82 -0.68 7.95
C ASP A 49 11.08 -2.19 7.85
N ASP A 50 11.90 -2.63 6.89
CA ASP A 50 12.27 -4.05 6.77
C ASP A 50 13.03 -4.55 7.99
N LEU A 51 13.94 -3.72 8.52
CA LEU A 51 14.68 -4.01 9.74
C LEU A 51 13.73 -4.08 10.94
N TYR A 52 12.78 -3.16 11.03
CA TYR A 52 11.80 -3.14 12.10
C TYR A 52 10.89 -4.37 12.05
N ASP A 53 10.32 -4.69 10.90
CA ASP A 53 9.45 -5.86 10.70
C ASP A 53 10.18 -7.16 11.01
N TRP A 54 11.46 -7.26 10.62
CA TRP A 54 12.31 -8.38 10.98
C TRP A 54 12.48 -8.51 12.50
N VAL A 55 12.89 -7.43 13.18
CA VAL A 55 13.12 -7.46 14.64
C VAL A 55 11.81 -7.72 15.37
N ALA A 56 10.71 -7.10 14.97
CA ALA A 56 9.39 -7.31 15.54
C ALA A 56 8.92 -8.76 15.42
N SER A 57 9.31 -9.47 14.35
CA SER A 57 8.91 -10.85 14.09
C SER A 57 9.83 -11.88 14.76
N VAL A 58 11.15 -11.67 14.68
CA VAL A 58 12.15 -12.64 15.13
C VAL A 58 12.52 -12.44 16.61
N SER A 59 12.56 -11.19 17.07
CA SER A 59 13.03 -10.83 18.40
C SER A 59 12.26 -9.63 18.99
N PRO A 60 10.96 -9.80 19.31
CA PRO A 60 10.10 -8.70 19.73
C PRO A 60 10.63 -7.93 20.95
N VAL A 61 11.38 -8.60 21.83
CA VAL A 61 11.96 -8.02 23.06
C VAL A 61 12.93 -6.86 22.76
N HIS A 62 13.52 -6.82 21.56
CA HIS A 62 14.50 -5.82 21.15
C HIS A 62 13.89 -4.66 20.33
N THR A 63 12.56 -4.54 20.27
CA THR A 63 11.88 -3.40 19.62
C THR A 63 11.91 -2.11 20.45
N ASN A 64 12.45 -2.14 21.68
CA ASN A 64 12.69 -0.93 22.45
C ASN A 64 13.84 -0.09 21.87
N GLU A 65 13.78 1.23 22.04
CA GLU A 65 14.70 2.18 21.37
C GLU A 65 16.19 1.89 21.63
N ARG A 66 16.57 1.57 22.88
CA ARG A 66 17.97 1.29 23.23
C ARG A 66 18.48 -0.06 22.72
N GLY A 67 17.63 -1.08 22.75
CA GLY A 67 17.97 -2.45 22.36
C GLY A 67 17.95 -2.67 20.86
N TYR A 68 17.10 -1.92 20.14
CA TYR A 68 16.92 -2.06 18.70
C TYR A 68 18.21 -1.83 17.92
N ALA A 69 18.84 -0.66 18.08
CA ALA A 69 20.04 -0.31 17.33
C ALA A 69 21.21 -1.28 17.63
N LEU A 70 21.40 -1.64 18.90
CA LEU A 70 22.42 -2.60 19.32
C LEU A 70 22.15 -3.99 18.74
N TYR A 71 20.89 -4.43 18.71
CA TYR A 71 20.51 -5.73 18.15
C TYR A 71 20.74 -5.75 16.63
N VAL A 72 20.28 -4.73 15.91
CA VAL A 72 20.46 -4.58 14.47
C VAL A 72 21.94 -4.63 14.10
N GLN A 73 22.77 -3.85 14.80
CA GLN A 73 24.21 -3.78 14.55
C GLN A 73 24.92 -5.09 14.91
N ARG A 74 24.71 -5.60 16.13
CA ARG A 74 25.46 -6.76 16.65
C ARG A 74 25.18 -8.05 15.89
N TYR A 75 23.96 -8.18 15.36
CA TYR A 75 23.52 -9.39 14.67
C TYR A 75 23.45 -9.26 13.15
N ASP A 76 23.95 -8.15 12.58
CA ASP A 76 23.88 -7.82 11.16
C ASP A 76 22.50 -8.14 10.55
N VAL A 77 21.47 -7.50 11.12
CA VAL A 77 20.09 -7.75 10.68
C VAL A 77 19.91 -7.34 9.21
N ALA A 78 20.60 -6.29 8.75
CA ALA A 78 20.58 -5.88 7.36
C ALA A 78 21.08 -6.98 6.41
N GLY A 79 22.19 -7.65 6.74
CA GLY A 79 22.68 -8.80 5.98
C GLY A 79 21.67 -9.96 5.93
N LYS A 80 21.01 -10.25 7.05
CA LYS A 80 19.99 -11.30 7.14
C LYS A 80 18.74 -10.98 6.33
N VAL A 81 18.28 -9.73 6.37
CA VAL A 81 17.14 -9.27 5.57
C VAL A 81 17.47 -9.35 4.08
N ARG A 82 18.66 -8.90 3.66
CA ARG A 82 19.12 -9.06 2.25
C ARG A 82 19.07 -10.52 1.81
N ALA A 83 19.66 -11.42 2.60
CA ALA A 83 19.67 -12.84 2.28
C ALA A 83 18.26 -13.44 2.21
N ALA A 84 17.38 -13.07 3.14
CA ALA A 84 16.00 -13.53 3.16
C ALA A 84 15.16 -13.00 1.97
N LYS A 85 15.39 -11.76 1.55
CA LYS A 85 14.76 -11.18 0.36
C LYS A 85 15.24 -11.87 -0.92
N LEU A 86 16.55 -12.14 -1.05
CA LEU A 86 17.11 -12.92 -2.16
C LEU A 86 16.51 -14.34 -2.22
N ALA A 87 16.33 -14.97 -1.05
CA ALA A 87 15.73 -16.29 -0.94
C ALA A 87 14.19 -16.29 -1.06
N ARG A 88 13.54 -15.12 -1.19
CA ARG A 88 12.08 -14.95 -1.17
C ARG A 88 11.40 -15.54 0.08
N THR A 89 12.09 -15.55 1.21
CA THR A 89 11.57 -16.05 2.49
C THR A 89 11.23 -14.93 3.48
N PHE A 90 11.57 -13.68 3.16
CA PHE A 90 11.35 -12.53 4.05
C PHE A 90 9.89 -12.40 4.48
N ASP A 91 8.95 -12.40 3.54
CA ASP A 91 7.51 -12.28 3.83
C ASP A 91 7.00 -13.41 4.73
N ALA A 92 7.51 -14.63 4.56
CA ALA A 92 7.12 -15.77 5.39
C ALA A 92 7.67 -15.66 6.83
N ILE A 93 8.83 -15.02 6.99
CA ILE A 93 9.44 -14.76 8.30
C ILE A 93 8.67 -13.67 9.03
N THR A 94 8.30 -12.58 8.33
CA THR A 94 7.60 -11.43 8.91
C THR A 94 6.09 -11.64 9.08
N ALA A 95 5.48 -12.55 8.32
CA ALA A 95 4.06 -12.91 8.47
C ALA A 95 3.72 -13.56 9.82
N ARG A 96 4.71 -14.04 10.59
CA ARG A 96 4.52 -14.69 11.89
C ARG A 96 4.24 -13.69 13.02
N ARG A 97 3.36 -12.72 12.83
CA ARG A 97 2.87 -11.90 13.95
C ARG A 97 1.77 -12.67 14.69
N PRO A 98 2.01 -13.21 15.91
CA PRO A 98 0.89 -13.66 16.73
C PRO A 98 0.03 -12.43 17.06
N PRO A 99 -1.30 -12.49 16.89
CA PRO A 99 -2.15 -11.40 17.33
C PRO A 99 -1.89 -11.16 18.83
N PRO A 100 -1.82 -9.89 19.26
CA PRO A 100 -1.60 -9.59 20.67
C PRO A 100 -2.68 -10.31 21.50
N TYR A 101 -2.33 -10.69 22.74
CA TYR A 101 -3.19 -11.55 23.56
C TYR A 101 -4.64 -11.07 23.65
N HIS A 102 -4.87 -9.76 23.70
CA HIS A 102 -6.19 -9.16 23.74
C HIS A 102 -6.95 -9.29 22.41
N ALA A 103 -6.28 -9.23 21.26
CA ALA A 103 -6.90 -9.47 19.96
C ALA A 103 -7.30 -10.94 19.82
N ARG A 104 -6.50 -11.87 20.35
CA ARG A 104 -6.88 -13.29 20.45
C ARG A 104 -8.12 -13.50 21.33
N LEU A 105 -8.19 -12.84 22.49
CA LEU A 105 -9.39 -12.88 23.33
C LEU A 105 -10.62 -12.26 22.64
N ALA A 106 -10.45 -11.14 21.93
CA ALA A 106 -11.53 -10.50 21.19
C ALA A 106 -12.06 -11.39 20.07
N LEU A 107 -11.19 -12.06 19.33
CA LEU A 107 -11.59 -13.01 18.27
C LEU A 107 -12.28 -14.26 18.83
N GLN A 108 -11.90 -14.73 20.02
CA GLN A 108 -12.61 -15.81 20.73
C GLN A 108 -13.98 -15.39 21.25
N ALA A 109 -14.22 -14.10 21.51
CA ALA A 109 -15.49 -13.59 22.00
C ALA A 109 -16.53 -13.33 20.90
N ILE A 110 -16.11 -13.31 19.63
CA ILE A 110 -16.96 -13.03 18.46
C ILE A 110 -17.50 -14.32 17.82
N MET A 111 -16.88 -15.46 18.09
CA MET A 111 -17.17 -16.78 17.51
C MET A 111 -17.95 -17.65 18.49
#